data_AF-A0A945XWQ1-F1
#
_entry.id   AF-A0A945XWQ1-F1
#
_cell.length_a   1.000
_cell.length_b   1.000
_cell.length_c   1.000
_cell.angle_alpha   90.00
_cell.angle_beta   90.00
_cell.angle_gamma   90.00
#
_symmetry.space_group_name_H-M   'P 1'
#
loop_
_entity.id
_entity.type
_entity.pdbx_description
1 polymer ?
#
loop_
_entity_poly.entity_id
_entity_poly.type
_entity_poly.pdbx_seq_one_letter_code
_entity_poly.pdbx_strand_id
1 'polypeptide(L)'
;MAASEEQTQKLTFRKFADGEYQWDDFKDQIFNEDNSHKCPTYVHRTPPCQGSCPSGEDIRGWLQIVRGMEKPPEGMTWQEYAFRRATDANPFPAMMGRVCPAPCESGCNRNNVDDFVGINSVEQYIGDSAFDEGYQFEAPPPVVGKRVAIIGGGPAGLAGAYQLRRLGYASTVFESQEHLGGMFRYGIPGYRTPRDRLDREIDRIIELG
;
A
#
# COMPACT_ATOMS: atom_id res chain seq x y z
N MET A 1 -21.72 32.16 44.62
CA MET A 1 -20.37 32.73 44.44
C MET A 1 -20.34 33.34 43.04
N ALA A 2 -19.93 34.61 42.94
CA ALA A 2 -20.24 35.52 41.84
C ALA A 2 -19.67 35.07 40.48
N ALA A 3 -20.45 35.28 39.42
CA ALA A 3 -19.98 35.21 38.04
C ALA A 3 -18.96 36.33 37.81
N SER A 4 -17.74 35.98 37.40
CA SER A 4 -16.74 36.95 36.98
C SER A 4 -17.21 37.61 35.68
N GLU A 5 -17.26 38.93 35.65
CA GLU A 5 -17.50 39.73 34.45
C GLU A 5 -16.40 39.42 33.41
N GLU A 6 -16.75 38.70 32.35
CA GLU A 6 -15.91 38.61 31.16
C GLU A 6 -15.85 40.00 30.51
N GLN A 7 -14.69 40.65 30.64
CA GLN A 7 -14.39 41.88 29.92
C GLN A 7 -14.31 41.58 28.43
N THR A 8 -15.42 41.79 27.73
CA THR A 8 -15.48 41.71 26.26
C THR A 8 -14.75 42.91 25.65
N GLN A 9 -13.43 42.82 25.50
CA GLN A 9 -12.67 43.85 24.79
C GLN A 9 -13.00 43.76 23.29
N LYS A 10 -13.50 44.85 22.72
CA LYS A 10 -13.88 44.93 21.30
C LYS A 10 -12.63 44.77 20.45
N LEU A 11 -12.55 43.70 19.66
CA LEU A 11 -11.42 43.44 18.78
C LEU A 11 -11.25 44.60 17.78
N THR A 12 -10.05 45.15 17.69
CA THR A 12 -9.70 46.21 16.73
C THR A 12 -8.53 45.77 15.87
N PHE A 13 -8.39 46.34 14.67
CA PHE A 13 -7.25 46.09 13.79
C PHE A 13 -5.98 46.86 14.19
N ARG A 14 -6.02 47.63 15.29
CA ARG A 14 -4.85 48.34 15.80
C ARG A 14 -4.07 47.41 16.73
N LYS A 15 -2.78 47.19 16.42
CA LYS A 15 -1.87 46.38 17.25
C LYS A 15 -1.41 47.12 18.52
N PHE A 16 -1.37 48.46 18.51
CA PHE A 16 -0.89 49.29 19.61
C PHE A 16 -1.80 50.50 19.86
N ALA A 17 -1.82 50.99 21.10
CA ALA A 17 -2.55 52.20 21.47
C ALA A 17 -1.72 53.47 21.18
N ASP A 18 -2.39 54.62 21.02
CA ASP A 18 -1.72 55.89 20.79
C ASP A 18 -0.89 56.27 22.04
N GLY A 19 0.42 56.45 21.87
CA GLY A 19 1.36 56.71 22.97
C GLY A 19 2.17 55.49 23.43
N GLU A 20 1.92 54.32 22.84
CA GLU A 20 2.67 53.09 23.10
C GLU A 20 3.88 53.00 22.15
N TYR A 21 5.08 53.23 22.69
CA TYR A 21 6.34 53.27 21.92
C TYR A 21 7.32 52.16 22.31
N GLN A 22 6.89 51.23 23.17
CA GLN A 22 7.70 50.08 23.51
C GLN A 22 7.46 48.96 22.50
N TRP A 23 8.54 48.49 21.93
CA TRP A 23 8.56 47.35 21.03
C TRP A 23 9.11 46.17 21.82
N ASP A 24 8.28 45.15 22.05
CA ASP A 24 8.79 43.88 22.57
C ASP A 24 9.82 43.32 21.57
N ASP A 25 10.85 42.63 22.07
CA ASP A 25 11.78 41.94 21.19
C ASP A 25 11.00 40.94 20.33
N PHE A 26 11.05 41.11 19.01
CA PHE A 26 10.41 40.18 18.08
C PHE A 26 10.87 38.74 18.31
N LYS A 27 12.08 38.53 18.85
CA LYS A 27 12.56 37.22 19.24
C LYS A 27 11.69 36.57 20.32
N ASP A 28 11.20 37.32 21.29
CA ASP A 28 10.36 36.77 22.37
C ASP A 28 8.95 36.42 21.87
N GLN A 29 8.51 37.04 20.77
CA GLN A 29 7.26 36.69 20.07
C GLN A 29 7.44 35.55 19.06
N ILE A 30 8.61 35.43 18.42
CA ILE A 30 8.89 34.43 17.37
C ILE A 30 9.41 33.10 17.97
N PHE A 31 10.35 33.16 18.90
CA PHE A 31 11.03 31.97 19.45
C PHE A 31 10.27 31.28 20.60
N ASN A 32 9.08 31.78 20.97
CA ASN A 32 8.20 31.09 21.90
C ASN A 32 7.59 29.82 21.28
N GLU A 33 7.65 29.67 19.95
CA GLU A 33 7.12 28.50 19.21
C GLU A 33 8.16 27.39 18.97
N ASP A 34 9.44 27.63 19.23
CA ASP A 34 10.51 26.64 19.02
C ASP A 34 10.52 25.52 20.10
N ASN A 35 9.77 25.70 21.18
CA ASN A 35 9.70 24.75 22.29
C ASN A 35 8.27 24.24 22.47
N SER A 36 7.97 23.09 21.88
CA SER A 36 6.77 22.33 22.22
C SER A 36 7.04 21.49 23.48
N HIS A 37 6.22 21.64 24.52
CA HIS A 37 6.19 20.73 25.68
C HIS A 37 5.76 19.30 25.31
N LYS A 38 5.36 19.07 24.05
CA LYS A 38 5.07 17.75 23.50
C LYS A 38 6.30 17.27 22.73
N CYS A 39 6.88 16.14 23.16
CA CYS A 39 7.84 15.40 22.34
C CYS A 39 7.20 15.05 20.99
N PRO A 40 7.87 15.30 19.84
CA PRO A 40 7.43 14.79 18.56
C PRO A 40 7.28 13.27 18.63
N THR A 41 6.06 12.79 18.41
CA THR A 41 5.79 11.36 18.28
C THR A 41 5.61 11.04 16.81
N TYR A 42 6.25 9.96 16.35
CA TYR A 42 6.02 9.48 14.99
C TYR A 42 4.62 8.89 14.93
N VAL A 43 3.72 9.54 14.21
CA VAL A 43 2.36 9.03 13.98
C VAL A 43 2.36 8.32 12.63
N HIS A 44 2.25 7.01 12.65
CA HIS A 44 1.98 6.24 11.43
C HIS A 44 0.60 6.62 10.90
N ARG A 45 0.58 7.30 9.76
CA ARG A 45 -0.65 7.59 9.00
C ARG A 45 -0.65 6.77 7.73
N THR A 46 -1.83 6.28 7.34
CA THR A 46 -2.01 5.59 6.06
C THR A 46 -1.65 6.55 4.92
N PRO A 47 -0.67 6.21 4.06
CA PRO A 47 -0.32 7.06 2.94
C PRO A 47 -1.50 7.09 1.94
N PRO A 48 -1.75 8.23 1.25
CA PRO A 48 -2.90 8.37 0.35
C PRO A 48 -2.99 7.30 -0.75
N CYS A 49 -1.85 6.86 -1.29
CA CYS A 49 -1.79 5.78 -2.27
C CYS A 49 -2.32 4.45 -1.72
N GLN A 50 -1.91 4.06 -0.51
CA GLN A 50 -2.40 2.86 0.17
C GLN A 50 -3.87 3.01 0.55
N GLY A 51 -4.29 4.18 1.03
CA GLY A 51 -5.69 4.46 1.36
C GLY A 51 -6.62 4.42 0.14
N SER A 52 -6.08 4.62 -1.06
CA SER A 52 -6.82 4.56 -2.32
C SER A 52 -6.74 3.19 -3.00
N CYS A 53 -5.85 2.31 -2.55
CA CYS A 53 -5.72 0.96 -3.09
C CYS A 53 -6.81 0.05 -2.51
N PRO A 54 -7.73 -0.50 -3.33
CA PRO A 54 -8.78 -1.39 -2.83
C PRO A 54 -8.24 -2.68 -2.19
N SER A 55 -7.07 -3.15 -2.64
CA SER A 55 -6.39 -4.32 -2.08
C SER A 55 -5.69 -4.02 -0.76
N GLY A 56 -5.48 -2.74 -0.41
CA GLY A 56 -4.83 -2.35 0.85
C GLY A 56 -3.31 -2.57 0.88
N GLU A 57 -2.66 -2.66 -0.28
CA GLU A 57 -1.22 -2.90 -0.41
C GLU A 57 -0.34 -1.86 0.31
N ASP A 58 0.78 -2.29 0.88
CA ASP A 58 1.82 -1.42 1.45
C ASP A 58 2.66 -0.75 0.34
N ILE A 59 2.00 0.12 -0.43
CA ILE A 59 2.58 0.81 -1.59
C ILE A 59 3.82 1.61 -1.21
N ARG A 60 3.74 2.33 -0.09
CA ARG A 60 4.88 3.11 0.39
C ARG A 60 6.04 2.20 0.79
N GLY A 61 5.79 1.07 1.45
CA GLY A 61 6.83 0.16 1.88
C GLY A 61 7.57 -0.49 0.71
N TRP A 62 6.86 -1.09 -0.26
CA TRP A 62 7.55 -1.67 -1.40
C TRP A 62 8.22 -0.61 -2.29
N LEU A 63 7.70 0.62 -2.38
CA LEU A 63 8.41 1.73 -3.03
C LEU A 63 9.69 2.14 -2.28
N GLN A 64 9.69 2.10 -0.95
CA GLN A 64 10.88 2.38 -0.15
C GLN A 64 11.97 1.34 -0.37
N ILE A 65 11.60 0.06 -0.55
CA ILE A 65 12.53 -1.02 -0.91
C ILE A 65 13.11 -0.75 -2.31
N VAL A 66 12.26 -0.48 -3.31
CA VAL A 66 12.69 -0.19 -4.69
C VAL A 66 13.61 1.04 -4.74
N ARG A 67 13.34 2.07 -3.93
CA ARG A 67 14.17 3.27 -3.81
C ARG A 67 15.48 3.02 -3.04
N GLY A 68 15.60 1.88 -2.37
CA GLY A 68 16.75 1.52 -1.54
C GLY A 68 16.82 2.23 -0.19
N MET A 69 15.71 2.83 0.26
CA MET A 69 15.58 3.43 1.60
C MET A 69 15.42 2.34 2.66
N GLU A 70 14.56 1.36 2.38
CA GLU A 70 14.44 0.15 3.18
C GLU A 70 15.36 -0.91 2.59
N LYS A 71 16.22 -1.52 3.42
CA LYS A 71 17.19 -2.52 2.97
C LYS A 71 16.60 -3.93 3.16
N PRO A 72 16.82 -4.84 2.19
CA PRO A 72 16.42 -6.23 2.36
C PRO A 72 17.23 -6.88 3.50
N PRO A 73 16.69 -7.96 4.12
CA PRO A 73 17.45 -8.82 5.01
C PRO A 73 18.72 -9.38 4.35
N GLU A 74 19.69 -9.77 5.17
CA GLU A 74 20.93 -10.40 4.66
C GLU A 74 20.62 -11.65 3.84
N GLY A 75 21.22 -11.76 2.66
CA GLY A 75 21.03 -12.89 1.75
C GLY A 75 19.81 -12.82 0.81
N MET A 76 19.02 -11.74 0.87
CA MET A 76 17.87 -11.54 -0.03
C MET A 76 18.10 -10.35 -0.97
N THR A 77 17.70 -10.48 -2.24
CA THR A 77 17.74 -9.35 -3.18
C THR A 77 16.66 -8.34 -2.85
N TRP A 78 16.85 -7.06 -3.21
CA TRP A 78 15.80 -6.07 -2.99
C TRP A 78 14.55 -6.36 -3.85
N GLN A 79 14.71 -6.99 -5.01
CA GLN A 79 13.61 -7.39 -5.89
C GLN A 79 12.74 -8.47 -5.23
N GLU A 80 13.37 -9.51 -4.67
CA GLU A 80 12.63 -10.55 -3.95
C GLU A 80 11.94 -9.98 -2.71
N TYR A 81 12.63 -9.09 -1.98
CA TYR A 81 12.04 -8.45 -0.81
C TYR A 81 10.84 -7.56 -1.15
N ALA A 82 10.94 -6.77 -2.22
CA ALA A 82 9.83 -5.96 -2.74
C ALA A 82 8.68 -6.85 -3.22
N PHE A 83 8.97 -7.97 -3.88
CA PHE A 83 7.96 -8.96 -4.29
C PHE A 83 7.20 -9.53 -3.09
N ARG A 84 7.92 -9.99 -2.05
CA ARG A 84 7.30 -10.50 -0.82
C ARG A 84 6.46 -9.43 -0.11
N ARG A 85 6.90 -8.17 -0.12
CA ARG A 85 6.13 -7.06 0.46
C ARG A 85 4.87 -6.72 -0.35
N ALA A 86 4.98 -6.63 -1.67
CA ALA A 86 3.84 -6.33 -2.54
C ALA A 86 2.78 -7.44 -2.48
N THR A 87 3.23 -8.68 -2.42
CA THR A 87 2.33 -9.85 -2.45
C THR A 87 1.62 -10.15 -1.14
N ASP A 88 1.97 -9.47 -0.05
CA ASP A 88 1.32 -9.63 1.25
C ASP A 88 -0.21 -9.42 1.17
N ALA A 89 -0.65 -8.42 0.41
CA ALA A 89 -2.07 -8.17 0.20
C ALA A 89 -2.63 -8.88 -1.04
N ASN A 90 -1.87 -8.89 -2.14
CA ASN A 90 -2.36 -9.26 -3.47
C ASN A 90 -1.35 -10.16 -4.21
N PRO A 91 -1.71 -11.41 -4.57
CA PRO A 91 -0.76 -12.36 -5.15
C PRO A 91 -0.49 -12.16 -6.65
N PHE A 92 -1.01 -11.10 -7.28
CA PHE A 92 -0.95 -10.89 -8.74
C PHE A 92 -0.23 -9.60 -9.18
N PRO A 93 0.97 -9.26 -8.68
CA PRO A 93 1.64 -8.00 -9.03
C PRO A 93 1.86 -7.82 -10.54
N ALA A 94 2.13 -8.89 -11.30
CA ALA A 94 2.35 -8.80 -12.74
C ALA A 94 1.04 -8.48 -13.49
N MET A 95 -0.10 -9.04 -13.07
CA MET A 95 -1.38 -8.70 -13.70
C MET A 95 -1.90 -7.34 -13.23
N MET A 96 -1.83 -7.04 -11.94
CA MET A 96 -2.32 -5.78 -11.38
C MET A 96 -1.56 -4.58 -11.92
N GLY A 97 -0.24 -4.70 -12.05
CA GLY A 97 0.62 -3.75 -12.76
C GLY A 97 0.28 -3.53 -14.25
N ARG A 98 -0.68 -4.26 -14.83
CA ARG A 98 -1.09 -4.10 -16.25
C ARG A 98 -2.56 -3.70 -16.42
N VAL A 99 -3.44 -4.22 -15.57
CA VAL A 99 -4.90 -4.09 -15.76
C VAL A 99 -5.58 -3.24 -14.69
N CYS A 100 -4.93 -2.96 -13.57
CA CYS A 100 -5.49 -2.11 -12.53
C CYS A 100 -5.73 -0.69 -13.08
N PRO A 101 -6.87 -0.05 -12.78
CA PRO A 101 -7.11 1.35 -13.14
C PRO A 101 -6.32 2.35 -12.28
N ALA A 102 -5.38 1.87 -11.45
CA ALA A 102 -4.47 2.64 -10.62
C ALA A 102 -5.14 3.76 -9.77
N PRO A 103 -6.15 3.43 -8.93
CA PRO A 103 -6.74 4.41 -8.01
C PRO A 103 -5.71 4.95 -6.99
N CYS A 104 -4.67 4.16 -6.71
CA CYS A 104 -3.51 4.56 -5.91
C CYS A 104 -2.71 5.74 -6.53
N GLU A 105 -2.67 5.84 -7.85
CA GLU A 105 -2.05 6.96 -8.58
C GLU A 105 -2.96 8.18 -8.55
N SER A 106 -4.28 7.98 -8.72
CA SER A 106 -5.29 9.05 -8.59
C SER A 106 -5.29 9.69 -7.20
N GLY A 107 -5.10 8.88 -6.16
CA GLY A 107 -5.01 9.33 -4.76
C GLY A 107 -3.63 9.87 -4.35
N CYS A 108 -2.64 9.88 -5.24
CA CYS A 108 -1.28 10.30 -4.90
C CYS A 108 -1.23 11.79 -4.51
N ASN A 109 -0.55 12.11 -3.40
CA ASN A 109 -0.36 13.51 -2.98
C ASN A 109 0.50 14.31 -3.98
N ARG A 110 1.34 13.64 -4.78
CA ARG A 110 2.21 14.23 -5.79
C ARG A 110 1.43 14.88 -6.95
N ASN A 111 0.17 14.48 -7.15
CA ASN A 111 -0.76 15.12 -8.09
C ASN A 111 -0.96 16.63 -7.82
N ASN A 112 -0.66 17.10 -6.60
CA ASN A 112 -0.74 18.53 -6.25
C ASN A 112 0.55 19.31 -6.58
N VAL A 113 1.58 18.64 -7.08
CA VAL A 113 2.90 19.24 -7.37
C VAL A 113 3.21 19.13 -8.87
N ASP A 114 3.25 17.91 -9.39
CA ASP A 114 3.46 17.65 -10.81
C ASP A 114 2.56 16.50 -11.29
N ASP A 115 3.00 15.25 -11.13
CA ASP A 115 2.32 14.06 -11.60
C ASP A 115 2.37 12.95 -10.53
N PHE A 116 1.65 11.86 -10.73
CA PHE A 116 1.70 10.73 -9.83
C PHE A 116 3.03 9.98 -9.91
N VAL A 117 3.32 9.21 -8.86
CA VAL A 117 4.34 8.16 -8.93
C VAL A 117 3.77 7.02 -9.77
N GLY A 118 4.50 6.52 -10.78
CA GLY A 118 4.11 5.37 -11.59
C GLY A 118 4.08 4.05 -10.82
N ILE A 119 3.18 3.96 -9.84
CA ILE A 119 2.97 2.85 -8.92
C ILE A 119 2.67 1.58 -9.70
N ASN A 120 1.78 1.65 -10.69
CA ASN A 120 1.37 0.50 -11.49
C ASN A 120 2.53 -0.07 -12.31
N SER A 121 3.38 0.81 -12.88
CA SER A 121 4.57 0.38 -13.62
C SER A 121 5.62 -0.27 -12.72
N VAL A 122 5.79 0.21 -11.50
CA VAL A 122 6.71 -0.41 -10.52
C VAL A 122 6.15 -1.76 -10.04
N GLU A 123 4.84 -1.85 -9.78
CA GLU A 123 4.18 -3.10 -9.43
C GLU A 123 4.34 -4.16 -10.54
N GLN A 124 4.16 -3.74 -11.80
CA GLN A 124 4.41 -4.59 -12.96
C GLN A 124 5.85 -5.08 -12.99
N TYR A 125 6.82 -4.18 -12.79
CA TYR A 125 8.24 -4.52 -12.78
C TYR A 125 8.58 -5.53 -11.67
N ILE A 126 7.99 -5.38 -10.48
CA ILE A 126 8.17 -6.31 -9.36
C ILE A 126 7.65 -7.71 -9.75
N GLY A 127 6.44 -7.77 -10.32
CA GLY A 127 5.84 -9.03 -10.77
C GLY A 127 6.60 -9.70 -11.92
N ASP A 128 7.09 -8.90 -12.89
CA ASP A 128 7.88 -9.38 -14.02
C ASP A 128 9.26 -9.89 -13.56
N SER A 129 9.92 -9.17 -12.65
CA SER A 129 11.18 -9.61 -12.05
C SER A 129 11.01 -10.94 -11.30
N ALA A 130 9.89 -11.10 -10.59
CA ALA A 130 9.57 -12.36 -9.91
C ALA A 130 9.30 -13.52 -10.86
N PHE A 131 8.86 -13.24 -12.09
CA PHE A 131 8.79 -14.26 -13.14
C PHE A 131 10.19 -14.64 -13.60
N ASP A 132 11.00 -13.66 -14.01
CA ASP A 132 12.30 -13.90 -14.65
C ASP A 132 13.29 -14.58 -13.70
N GLU A 133 13.27 -14.20 -12.42
CA GLU A 133 14.13 -14.75 -11.37
C GLU A 133 13.51 -15.97 -10.67
N GLY A 134 12.28 -16.34 -11.00
CA GLY A 134 11.61 -17.51 -10.46
C GLY A 134 11.25 -17.42 -8.97
N TYR A 135 11.02 -16.21 -8.43
CA TYR A 135 10.66 -16.03 -7.01
C TYR A 135 9.40 -16.79 -6.63
N GLN A 136 9.38 -17.24 -5.38
CA GLN A 136 8.32 -18.04 -4.78
C GLN A 136 7.71 -17.32 -3.58
N PHE A 137 6.46 -17.68 -3.25
CA PHE A 137 5.87 -17.25 -1.98
C PHE A 137 6.54 -17.94 -0.80
N GLU A 138 6.40 -17.33 0.38
CA GLU A 138 6.86 -17.96 1.61
C GLU A 138 6.12 -19.27 1.86
N ALA A 139 6.87 -20.28 2.32
CA ALA A 139 6.30 -21.58 2.61
C ALA A 139 5.18 -21.42 3.66
N PRO A 140 3.98 -21.93 3.36
CA PRO A 140 2.84 -21.79 4.25
C PRO A 140 3.03 -22.66 5.49
N PRO A 141 2.38 -22.32 6.62
CA PRO A 141 2.39 -23.18 7.79
C PRO A 141 1.72 -24.54 7.48
N PRO A 142 1.99 -25.57 8.31
CA PRO A 142 1.32 -26.86 8.18
C PRO A 142 -0.20 -26.71 8.15
N VAL A 143 -0.87 -27.56 7.38
CA VAL A 143 -2.32 -27.54 7.30
C VAL A 143 -2.92 -27.85 8.67
N VAL A 144 -3.74 -26.93 9.17
CA VAL A 144 -4.45 -27.04 10.44
C VAL A 144 -5.94 -26.77 10.28
N GLY A 145 -6.75 -27.41 11.11
CA GLY A 145 -8.16 -27.11 11.24
C GLY A 145 -9.01 -27.57 10.04
N LYS A 146 -9.81 -26.64 9.50
CA LYS A 146 -10.90 -26.92 8.55
C LYS A 146 -10.41 -26.88 7.09
N ARG A 147 -11.12 -27.58 6.22
CA ARG A 147 -10.95 -27.52 4.77
C ARG A 147 -11.97 -26.57 4.16
N VAL A 148 -11.56 -25.77 3.19
CA VAL A 148 -12.40 -24.76 2.52
C VAL A 148 -12.57 -25.13 1.05
N ALA A 149 -13.82 -25.16 0.58
CA ALA A 149 -14.11 -25.26 -0.85
C ALA A 149 -14.29 -23.85 -1.43
N ILE A 150 -13.61 -23.57 -2.54
CA ILE A 150 -13.69 -22.30 -3.26
C ILE A 150 -14.31 -22.60 -4.63
N ILE A 151 -15.42 -21.95 -4.95
CA ILE A 151 -16.10 -22.11 -6.24
C ILE A 151 -15.69 -20.95 -7.15
N GLY A 152 -14.95 -21.26 -8.21
CA GLY A 152 -14.40 -20.32 -9.19
C GLY A 152 -12.90 -20.11 -9.03
N GLY A 153 -12.16 -20.36 -10.11
CA GLY A 153 -10.71 -20.18 -10.25
C GLY A 153 -10.32 -18.82 -10.81
N GLY A 154 -11.15 -17.79 -10.62
CA GLY A 154 -10.85 -16.42 -10.99
C GLY A 154 -9.96 -15.68 -9.98
N PRO A 155 -9.67 -14.38 -10.20
CA PRO A 155 -8.85 -13.56 -9.31
C PRO A 155 -9.29 -13.64 -7.83
N ALA A 156 -10.59 -13.52 -7.57
CA ALA A 156 -11.12 -13.57 -6.21
C ALA A 156 -10.92 -14.93 -5.53
N GLY A 157 -11.19 -16.03 -6.24
CA GLY A 157 -11.04 -17.38 -5.69
C GLY A 157 -9.58 -17.73 -5.43
N LEU A 158 -8.69 -17.35 -6.34
CA LEU A 158 -7.25 -17.56 -6.20
C LEU A 158 -6.62 -16.68 -5.11
N ALA A 159 -7.01 -15.40 -5.02
CA ALA A 159 -6.57 -14.53 -3.92
C ALA A 159 -7.07 -15.03 -2.56
N GLY A 160 -8.30 -15.55 -2.51
CA GLY A 160 -8.84 -16.21 -1.31
C GLY A 160 -8.05 -17.47 -0.95
N ALA A 161 -7.73 -18.33 -1.93
CA ALA A 161 -6.93 -19.53 -1.73
C ALA A 161 -5.53 -19.17 -1.18
N TYR A 162 -4.88 -18.17 -1.78
CA TYR A 162 -3.58 -17.65 -1.33
C TYR A 162 -3.60 -17.26 0.15
N GLN A 163 -4.56 -16.40 0.56
CA GLN A 163 -4.63 -15.95 1.95
C GLN A 163 -5.01 -17.10 2.92
N LEU A 164 -5.90 -18.01 2.51
CA LEU A 164 -6.23 -19.19 3.31
C LEU A 164 -5.02 -20.10 3.53
N ARG A 165 -4.19 -20.30 2.49
CA ARG A 165 -2.97 -21.09 2.61
C ARG A 165 -1.95 -20.45 3.54
N ARG A 166 -1.76 -19.13 3.48
CA ARG A 166 -0.89 -18.39 4.40
C ARG A 166 -1.32 -18.50 5.86
N LEU A 167 -2.62 -18.65 6.11
CA LEU A 167 -3.19 -18.87 7.44
C LEU A 167 -3.17 -20.34 7.88
N GLY A 168 -2.72 -21.27 7.03
CA GLY A 168 -2.62 -22.70 7.35
C GLY A 168 -3.89 -23.50 7.11
N TYR A 169 -4.90 -22.95 6.45
CA TYR A 169 -6.08 -23.74 6.04
C TYR A 169 -5.78 -24.48 4.74
N ALA A 170 -6.35 -25.69 4.59
CA ALA A 170 -6.40 -26.34 3.28
C ALA A 170 -7.58 -25.80 2.47
N SER A 171 -7.35 -25.54 1.19
CA SER A 171 -8.38 -25.08 0.26
C SER A 171 -8.39 -25.90 -1.02
N THR A 172 -9.57 -26.13 -1.58
CA THR A 172 -9.72 -26.73 -2.91
C THR A 172 -10.51 -25.79 -3.79
N VAL A 173 -9.93 -25.42 -4.93
CA VAL A 173 -10.57 -24.56 -5.94
C VAL A 173 -11.27 -25.44 -6.96
N PHE A 174 -12.57 -25.21 -7.16
CA PHE A 174 -13.38 -25.85 -8.17
C PHE A 174 -13.64 -24.86 -9.30
N GLU A 175 -13.16 -25.16 -10.50
CA GLU A 175 -13.35 -24.34 -11.69
C GLU A 175 -14.13 -25.14 -12.75
N SER A 176 -15.06 -24.45 -13.41
CA SER A 176 -15.88 -24.98 -14.50
C SER A 176 -15.14 -24.98 -15.85
N GLN A 177 -14.25 -24.03 -16.04
CA GLN A 177 -13.43 -23.87 -17.25
C GLN A 177 -12.22 -24.80 -17.25
N GLU A 178 -11.63 -24.99 -18.42
CA GLU A 178 -10.46 -25.86 -18.61
C GLU A 178 -9.21 -25.37 -17.85
N HIS A 179 -9.07 -24.06 -17.67
CA HIS A 179 -7.92 -23.45 -17.01
C HIS A 179 -8.35 -22.42 -15.97
N LEU A 180 -7.51 -22.24 -14.94
CA LEU A 180 -7.66 -21.19 -13.94
C LEU A 180 -7.37 -19.80 -14.53
N GLY A 181 -7.83 -18.77 -13.83
CA GLY A 181 -7.59 -17.36 -14.15
C GLY A 181 -8.86 -16.54 -14.40
N GLY A 182 -10.01 -17.20 -14.61
CA GLY A 182 -11.31 -16.52 -14.79
C GLY A 182 -11.23 -15.35 -15.77
N MET A 183 -11.64 -14.16 -15.36
CA MET A 183 -11.63 -12.97 -16.23
C MET A 183 -10.23 -12.55 -16.71
N PHE A 184 -9.14 -12.86 -15.99
CA PHE A 184 -7.79 -12.59 -16.51
C PHE A 184 -7.52 -13.37 -17.79
N ARG A 185 -8.00 -14.62 -17.85
CA ARG A 185 -7.79 -15.54 -18.96
C ARG A 185 -8.86 -15.45 -20.04
N TYR A 186 -10.13 -15.39 -19.65
CA TYR A 186 -11.25 -15.52 -20.57
C TYR A 186 -11.88 -14.18 -20.95
N GLY A 187 -11.66 -13.13 -20.17
CA GLY A 187 -12.22 -11.81 -20.42
C GLY A 187 -11.22 -10.83 -21.05
N ILE A 188 -10.01 -10.75 -20.48
CA ILE A 188 -9.02 -9.74 -20.88
C ILE A 188 -8.15 -10.29 -22.03
N PRO A 189 -7.95 -9.51 -23.12
CA PRO A 189 -7.07 -9.90 -24.22
C PRO A 189 -5.63 -10.17 -23.76
N GLY A 190 -5.01 -11.20 -24.35
CA GLY A 190 -3.69 -11.69 -23.93
C GLY A 190 -2.55 -10.68 -24.03
N TYR A 191 -2.66 -9.64 -24.86
CA TYR A 191 -1.65 -8.57 -24.91
C TYR A 191 -1.68 -7.66 -23.67
N ARG A 192 -2.79 -7.63 -22.92
CA ARG A 192 -2.90 -6.94 -21.61
C ARG A 192 -2.65 -7.89 -20.44
N THR A 193 -2.98 -9.17 -20.59
CA THR A 193 -2.73 -10.23 -19.61
C THR A 193 -1.94 -11.38 -20.23
N PRO A 194 -0.60 -11.24 -20.35
CA PRO A 194 0.26 -12.27 -20.93
C PRO A 194 0.05 -13.61 -20.24
N ARG A 195 -0.19 -14.66 -21.03
CA ARG A 195 -0.63 -15.96 -20.51
C ARG A 195 0.47 -16.65 -19.71
N ASP A 196 1.70 -16.57 -20.17
CA ASP A 196 2.89 -17.07 -19.48
C ASP A 196 3.03 -16.47 -18.08
N ARG A 197 2.92 -15.15 -17.96
CA ARG A 197 2.99 -14.43 -16.68
C ARG A 197 1.82 -14.80 -15.76
N LEU A 198 0.62 -14.86 -16.30
CA LEU A 198 -0.58 -15.23 -15.56
C LEU A 198 -0.50 -16.68 -15.04
N ASP A 199 -0.13 -17.62 -15.91
CA ASP A 199 0.05 -19.03 -15.56
C ASP A 199 1.05 -19.17 -14.42
N ARG A 200 2.19 -18.48 -14.51
CA ARG A 200 3.19 -18.51 -13.44
C ARG A 200 2.68 -17.96 -12.11
N GLU A 201 1.91 -16.87 -12.10
CA GLU A 201 1.32 -16.33 -10.85
C GLU A 201 0.30 -17.29 -10.24
N ILE A 202 -0.49 -17.96 -11.08
CA ILE A 202 -1.43 -19.00 -10.65
C ILE A 202 -0.68 -20.20 -10.07
N ASP A 203 0.35 -20.69 -10.77
CA ASP A 203 1.16 -21.83 -10.33
C ASP A 203 1.81 -21.55 -8.97
N ARG A 204 2.28 -20.32 -8.77
CA ARG A 204 2.83 -19.85 -7.48
C ARG A 204 1.84 -20.03 -6.32
N ILE A 205 0.54 -19.84 -6.57
CA ILE A 205 -0.52 -20.06 -5.59
C ILE A 205 -0.78 -21.56 -5.40
N ILE A 206 -0.77 -22.36 -6.48
CA ILE A 206 -0.97 -23.82 -6.41
C ILE A 206 0.18 -24.50 -5.67
N GLU A 207 1.41 -24.02 -5.82
CA GLU A 207 2.63 -24.51 -5.17
C GLU A 207 2.56 -24.39 -3.63
N LEU A 208 1.66 -23.57 -3.09
CA LEU A 208 1.39 -23.50 -1.64
C LEU A 208 0.66 -24.75 -1.10
N GLY A 209 0.10 -25.60 -1.96
CA GLY A 209 -0.74 -26.75 -1.58
C GLY A 209 -2.10 -26.36 -1.04
#